data_AF-A0A4Y8Z5T3-F1
#
_entry.id   AF-A0A4Y8Z5T3-F1
#
_cell.length_a   1.000
_cell.length_b   1.000
_cell.length_c   1.000
_cell.angle_alpha   90.00
_cell.angle_beta   90.00
_cell.angle_gamma   90.00
#
_symmetry.space_group_name_H-M   'P 1'
#
loop_
_entity.id
_entity.type
_entity.pdbx_description
1 polymer ?
#
loop_
_entity_poly.entity_id
_entity_poly.type
_entity_poly.pdbx_seq_one_letter_code
_entity_poly.pdbx_strand_id
1 'polypeptide(L)'
;MPDEKKNATPEADTTKIDLNKKKPADESTDAPTEKIAATEADSPVAAPRKAEPQKIAPQKIAPRKIEPQKARPQPVGPRRVGPPAAESSKPSHKKWWAALIAAVVVIAGVATAAFLLVDRGGVEDSPEAQIRTTVESFTRALAAGDLATLRSTSCGDLATFYRDIPDTEFADVHRVSVEQGNIPTVDSIDAIQVTDDTTAIAQVIAHTDANPNDRSPRTFDLSLDGDQWKVCS
;
A
#
# COMPACT_ATOMS: atom_id res chain seq x y z
N MET A 1 72.47 -31.77 -17.84
CA MET A 1 72.00 -30.87 -18.90
C MET A 1 70.55 -30.53 -18.59
N PRO A 2 70.29 -29.37 -17.94
CA PRO A 2 68.93 -28.86 -17.74
C PRO A 2 68.65 -27.72 -18.74
N ASP A 3 67.52 -27.79 -19.43
CA ASP A 3 67.07 -26.69 -20.28
C ASP A 3 66.39 -25.59 -19.45
N GLU A 4 66.86 -24.39 -19.72
CA GLU A 4 66.66 -23.14 -18.99
C GLU A 4 65.97 -22.15 -19.93
N LYS A 5 64.98 -21.39 -19.41
CA LYS A 5 64.46 -20.08 -19.91
C LYS A 5 63.64 -20.13 -21.22
N LYS A 6 62.62 -19.30 -21.47
CA LYS A 6 62.28 -17.95 -20.99
C LYS A 6 60.82 -17.61 -21.35
N ASN A 7 60.19 -16.81 -20.50
CA ASN A 7 58.89 -16.14 -20.68
C ASN A 7 59.03 -14.85 -21.51
N ALA A 8 58.09 -14.55 -22.43
CA ALA A 8 57.67 -13.19 -22.88
C ALA A 8 56.65 -13.23 -24.06
N THR A 9 55.43 -12.73 -23.83
CA THR A 9 54.49 -12.08 -24.79
C THR A 9 54.86 -10.56 -24.89
N PRO A 10 54.26 -9.65 -25.71
CA PRO A 10 53.27 -9.74 -26.82
C PRO A 10 53.53 -8.81 -28.06
N GLU A 11 52.96 -9.11 -29.23
CA GLU A 11 52.76 -8.18 -30.38
C GLU A 11 51.45 -8.62 -31.10
N ALA A 12 50.33 -7.88 -31.12
CA ALA A 12 49.99 -6.63 -31.81
C ALA A 12 50.10 -6.70 -33.34
N ASP A 13 49.03 -7.12 -34.03
CA ASP A 13 48.85 -6.84 -35.47
C ASP A 13 47.52 -6.12 -35.71
N THR A 14 47.66 -4.89 -36.17
CA THR A 14 46.63 -3.95 -36.59
C THR A 14 46.58 -3.93 -38.11
N THR A 15 45.48 -4.35 -38.73
CA THR A 15 45.26 -4.14 -40.17
C THR A 15 44.39 -2.91 -40.41
N LYS A 16 44.98 -1.84 -40.95
CA LYS A 16 44.31 -0.62 -41.42
C LYS A 16 44.00 -0.71 -42.93
N ILE A 17 42.74 -0.42 -43.27
CA ILE A 17 42.20 0.50 -44.29
C ILE A 17 42.96 0.64 -45.63
N ASP A 18 42.24 0.43 -46.75
CA ASP A 18 42.57 1.07 -48.03
C ASP A 18 41.33 1.71 -48.67
N LEU A 19 41.51 2.95 -49.14
CA LEU A 19 40.48 3.92 -49.50
C LEU A 19 40.93 4.59 -50.79
N ASN A 20 40.47 4.17 -51.98
CA ASN A 20 40.50 5.08 -53.15
C ASN A 20 39.67 4.70 -54.39
N LYS A 21 39.09 5.77 -54.97
CA LYS A 21 38.49 6.00 -56.32
C LYS A 21 36.98 5.84 -56.47
N LYS A 22 36.22 6.72 -57.15
CA LYS A 22 36.34 8.11 -57.66
C LYS A 22 34.96 8.43 -58.30
N LYS A 23 34.35 9.59 -58.01
CA LYS A 23 33.10 10.13 -58.63
C LYS A 23 33.34 10.64 -60.08
N PRO A 24 32.40 10.53 -61.05
CA PRO A 24 31.34 11.54 -61.44
C PRO A 24 29.96 10.89 -61.73
N ALA A 25 28.79 11.46 -61.37
CA ALA A 25 27.97 12.49 -62.05
C ALA A 25 27.74 12.26 -63.57
N ASP A 26 26.56 11.77 -64.00
CA ASP A 26 25.49 12.54 -64.69
C ASP A 26 24.29 11.66 -65.14
N GLU A 27 23.11 12.29 -65.14
CA GLU A 27 21.90 12.17 -65.98
C GLU A 27 20.99 10.93 -66.14
N SER A 28 19.69 11.29 -66.08
CA SER A 28 18.50 10.78 -66.78
C SER A 28 17.72 9.58 -66.20
N THR A 29 16.37 9.55 -66.17
CA THR A 29 15.23 10.48 -66.34
C THR A 29 13.97 9.64 -66.02
N ASP A 30 12.88 10.32 -65.67
CA ASP A 30 11.47 9.91 -65.79
C ASP A 30 10.74 9.28 -64.58
N ALA A 31 9.82 10.08 -64.03
CA ALA A 31 8.67 9.62 -63.26
C ALA A 31 7.55 9.20 -64.25
N PRO A 32 6.50 8.48 -63.79
CA PRO A 32 5.39 9.25 -63.23
C PRO A 32 4.74 8.64 -61.98
N THR A 33 4.43 9.56 -61.08
CA THR A 33 3.46 9.48 -59.99
C THR A 33 2.06 9.09 -60.50
N GLU A 34 1.50 7.99 -60.00
CA GLU A 34 0.06 7.72 -60.05
C GLU A 34 -0.54 7.69 -58.64
N LYS A 35 -0.90 8.89 -58.21
CA LYS A 35 -2.13 9.30 -57.51
C LYS A 35 -3.00 8.18 -56.90
N ILE A 36 -2.92 8.00 -55.58
CA ILE A 36 -4.07 7.53 -54.79
C ILE A 36 -4.62 8.74 -54.05
N ALA A 37 -5.81 9.14 -54.49
CA ALA A 37 -6.54 10.30 -54.04
C ALA A 37 -6.92 10.19 -52.56
N ALA A 38 -6.63 11.26 -51.82
CA ALA A 38 -7.29 11.57 -50.56
C ALA A 38 -8.80 11.68 -50.81
N THR A 39 -9.57 10.89 -50.08
CA THR A 39 -10.99 11.16 -49.90
C THR A 39 -11.11 11.87 -48.56
N GLU A 40 -11.37 13.17 -48.63
CA GLU A 40 -11.78 14.02 -47.51
C GLU A 40 -13.06 13.44 -46.92
N ALA A 41 -12.97 12.92 -45.69
CA ALA A 41 -14.11 12.75 -44.82
C ALA A 41 -14.10 13.92 -43.84
N ASP A 42 -14.92 14.91 -44.17
CA ASP A 42 -15.36 15.99 -43.30
C ASP A 42 -15.82 15.38 -41.96
N SER A 43 -15.09 15.69 -40.90
CA SER A 43 -15.55 15.49 -39.53
C SER A 43 -15.08 16.72 -38.76
N PRO A 44 -16.00 17.57 -38.27
CA PRO A 44 -15.62 18.76 -37.55
C PRO A 44 -14.84 18.35 -36.30
N VAL A 45 -13.57 18.77 -36.26
CA VAL A 45 -12.73 18.74 -35.06
C VAL A 45 -13.50 19.47 -33.96
N ALA A 46 -14.11 18.70 -33.06
CA ALA A 46 -14.59 19.21 -31.81
C ALA A 46 -13.36 19.66 -31.01
N ALA A 47 -13.16 20.98 -30.95
CA ALA A 47 -12.16 21.60 -30.09
C ALA A 47 -12.29 21.04 -28.66
N PRO A 48 -11.17 20.80 -27.95
CA PRO A 48 -11.24 20.38 -26.55
C PRO A 48 -11.94 21.49 -25.77
N ARG A 49 -13.13 21.19 -25.24
CA ARG A 49 -13.78 22.07 -24.26
C ARG A 49 -12.84 22.15 -23.08
N LYS A 50 -12.31 23.35 -22.81
CA LYS A 50 -11.63 23.65 -21.56
C LYS A 50 -12.59 23.30 -20.43
N ALA A 51 -12.30 22.24 -19.69
CA ALA A 51 -12.98 21.95 -18.44
C ALA A 51 -12.54 23.01 -17.43
N GLU A 52 -13.41 23.99 -17.22
CA GLU A 52 -13.25 24.97 -16.16
C GLU A 52 -13.40 24.24 -14.82
N PRO A 53 -12.49 24.41 -13.84
CA PRO A 53 -12.61 23.74 -12.55
C PRO A 53 -13.90 24.20 -11.87
N GLN A 54 -14.84 23.27 -11.65
CA GLN A 54 -15.98 23.55 -10.79
C GLN A 54 -15.45 23.78 -9.37
N LYS A 55 -15.52 25.03 -8.91
CA LYS A 55 -15.29 25.38 -7.50
C LYS A 55 -16.38 24.72 -6.66
N ILE A 56 -16.07 23.59 -6.05
CA ILE A 56 -16.89 22.99 -5.00
C ILE A 56 -16.76 23.92 -3.77
N ALA A 57 -17.79 24.71 -3.51
CA ALA A 57 -17.86 25.49 -2.29
C ALA A 57 -18.05 24.54 -1.08
N PRO A 58 -17.27 24.69 0.01
CA PRO A 58 -17.47 23.87 1.20
C PRO A 58 -18.83 24.17 1.83
N GLN A 59 -19.70 23.16 1.91
CA GLN A 59 -20.93 23.26 2.69
C GLN A 59 -20.58 23.31 4.18
N LYS A 60 -20.88 24.45 4.81
CA LYS A 60 -20.77 24.61 6.26
C LYS A 60 -21.84 23.77 6.94
N ILE A 61 -21.45 22.64 7.53
CA ILE A 61 -22.29 21.88 8.45
C ILE A 61 -22.38 22.68 9.74
N ALA A 62 -23.55 23.27 10.00
CA ALA A 62 -23.81 23.93 11.27
C ALA A 62 -23.95 22.87 12.39
N PRO A 63 -23.27 23.04 13.54
CA PRO A 63 -23.41 22.11 14.66
C PRO A 63 -24.83 22.20 15.22
N ARG A 64 -25.55 21.06 15.26
CA ARG A 64 -26.81 20.92 16.00
C ARG A 64 -26.51 21.07 17.49
N LYS A 65 -26.97 22.18 18.06
CA LYS A 65 -26.99 22.46 19.49
C LYS A 65 -27.97 21.49 20.16
N ILE A 66 -27.45 20.51 20.90
CA ILE A 66 -28.24 19.63 21.76
C ILE A 66 -28.58 20.43 23.01
N GLU A 67 -29.85 20.80 23.15
CA GLU A 67 -30.34 21.53 24.32
C GLU A 67 -30.65 20.54 25.46
N PRO A 68 -30.13 20.75 26.68
CA PRO A 68 -30.40 19.85 27.80
C PRO A 68 -31.87 19.95 28.23
N GLN A 69 -32.59 18.82 28.24
CA GLN A 69 -33.91 18.76 28.84
C GLN A 69 -33.80 18.95 30.36
N LYS A 70 -34.29 20.10 30.84
CA LYS A 70 -34.38 20.43 32.25
C LYS A 70 -35.55 19.67 32.88
N ALA A 71 -35.26 18.59 33.59
CA ALA A 71 -36.25 17.87 34.38
C ALA A 71 -36.84 18.79 35.46
N ARG A 72 -38.16 18.90 35.50
CA ARG A 72 -38.90 19.67 36.52
C ARG A 72 -38.98 18.83 37.81
N PRO A 73 -38.71 19.41 39.00
CA PRO A 73 -38.94 18.71 40.26
C PRO A 73 -40.45 18.66 40.58
N GLN A 74 -40.93 17.48 40.99
CA GLN A 74 -42.28 17.31 41.57
C GLN A 74 -42.28 17.77 43.04
N PRO A 75 -43.38 18.35 43.55
CA PRO A 75 -43.51 18.70 44.96
C PRO A 75 -43.82 17.45 45.79
N VAL A 76 -42.94 17.11 46.73
CA VAL A 76 -43.20 16.14 47.80
C VAL A 76 -43.77 16.86 49.02
N GLY A 77 -45.01 16.54 49.38
CA GLY A 77 -45.64 17.04 50.61
C GLY A 77 -45.08 16.38 51.88
N PRO A 78 -45.19 17.03 53.05
CA PRO A 78 -44.59 16.55 54.29
C PRO A 78 -45.39 15.38 54.89
N ARG A 79 -44.73 14.23 55.11
CA ARG A 79 -45.30 13.10 55.86
C ARG A 79 -44.78 13.12 57.29
N ARG A 80 -45.72 13.17 58.24
CA ARG A 80 -45.50 13.30 59.69
C ARG A 80 -44.71 12.14 60.28
N VAL A 81 -43.88 12.49 61.26
CA VAL A 81 -43.11 11.62 62.15
C VAL A 81 -44.06 10.92 63.16
N GLY A 82 -43.87 9.61 63.36
CA GLY A 82 -44.44 8.86 64.49
C GLY A 82 -43.33 8.05 65.19
N PRO A 83 -43.44 7.76 66.51
CA PRO A 83 -42.33 7.25 67.33
C PRO A 83 -42.07 5.73 67.17
N PRO A 84 -40.92 5.22 67.66
CA PRO A 84 -40.35 3.94 67.23
C PRO A 84 -40.91 2.75 68.00
N ALA A 85 -40.92 1.57 67.36
CA ALA A 85 -41.11 0.29 68.02
C ALA A 85 -39.84 -0.57 67.85
N ALA A 86 -39.49 -1.20 68.96
CA ALA A 86 -38.26 -1.90 69.26
C ALA A 86 -38.01 -3.18 68.44
N GLU A 87 -36.73 -3.37 68.11
CA GLU A 87 -35.94 -4.61 68.23
C GLU A 87 -36.42 -5.91 67.58
N SER A 88 -35.64 -6.42 66.61
CA SER A 88 -35.33 -7.85 66.55
C SER A 88 -33.99 -8.13 65.85
N SER A 89 -33.13 -8.80 66.64
CA SER A 89 -32.00 -9.69 66.33
C SER A 89 -31.46 -9.85 64.89
N LYS A 90 -30.15 -9.55 64.82
CA LYS A 90 -29.13 -9.87 63.81
C LYS A 90 -28.98 -11.38 63.56
N PRO A 91 -28.81 -11.81 62.30
CA PRO A 91 -27.87 -12.89 62.00
C PRO A 91 -26.66 -12.34 61.22
N SER A 92 -25.45 -12.76 61.61
CA SER A 92 -24.19 -12.27 61.08
C SER A 92 -23.98 -12.73 59.63
N HIS A 93 -24.20 -11.83 58.67
CA HIS A 93 -24.12 -12.10 57.24
C HIS A 93 -22.70 -12.27 56.69
N LYS A 94 -21.65 -12.28 57.52
CA LYS A 94 -20.23 -12.14 57.13
C LYS A 94 -19.71 -13.23 56.17
N LYS A 95 -20.32 -14.42 56.17
CA LYS A 95 -19.95 -15.55 55.28
C LYS A 95 -20.52 -15.46 53.86
N TRP A 96 -21.64 -14.77 53.65
CA TRP A 96 -22.26 -14.64 52.31
C TRP A 96 -21.48 -13.68 51.41
N TRP A 97 -20.95 -12.61 52.01
CA TRP A 97 -20.20 -11.59 51.29
C TRP A 97 -18.83 -12.13 50.84
N ALA A 98 -18.21 -13.01 51.64
CA ALA A 98 -16.95 -13.66 51.27
C ALA A 98 -17.09 -14.63 50.07
N ALA A 99 -18.22 -15.34 49.97
CA ALA A 99 -18.49 -16.24 48.84
C ALA A 99 -18.75 -15.47 47.53
N LEU A 100 -19.44 -14.33 47.60
CA LEU A 100 -19.66 -13.47 46.43
C LEU A 100 -18.35 -12.84 45.91
N ILE A 101 -17.46 -12.41 46.80
CA ILE A 101 -16.16 -11.84 46.41
C ILE A 101 -15.31 -12.90 45.70
N ALA A 102 -15.26 -14.13 46.23
CA ALA A 102 -14.51 -15.22 45.60
C ALA A 102 -15.06 -15.57 44.19
N ALA A 103 -16.38 -15.61 44.01
CA ALA A 103 -17.00 -15.87 42.72
C ALA A 103 -16.69 -14.78 41.68
N VAL A 104 -16.74 -13.50 42.08
CA VAL A 104 -16.42 -12.37 41.20
C VAL A 104 -14.95 -12.39 40.78
N VAL A 105 -14.02 -12.72 41.68
CA VAL A 105 -12.58 -12.82 41.35
C VAL A 105 -12.30 -13.94 40.36
N VAL A 106 -12.97 -15.09 40.49
CA VAL A 106 -12.82 -16.20 39.52
C VAL A 106 -13.38 -15.82 38.16
N ILE A 107 -14.58 -15.21 38.10
CA ILE A 107 -15.16 -14.75 36.84
C ILE A 107 -14.29 -13.67 36.20
N ALA A 108 -13.76 -12.73 36.98
CA ALA A 108 -12.81 -11.73 36.50
C ALA A 108 -11.52 -12.40 35.98
N GLY A 109 -10.97 -13.38 36.69
CA GLY A 109 -9.79 -14.12 36.25
C GLY A 109 -10.01 -14.89 34.95
N VAL A 110 -11.15 -15.58 34.81
CA VAL A 110 -11.51 -16.33 33.60
C VAL A 110 -11.79 -15.37 32.43
N ALA A 111 -12.51 -14.28 32.66
CA ALA A 111 -12.73 -13.25 31.65
C ALA A 111 -11.41 -12.61 31.20
N THR A 112 -10.49 -12.33 32.14
CA THR A 112 -9.17 -11.80 31.82
C THR A 112 -8.34 -12.81 31.03
N ALA A 113 -8.38 -14.10 31.40
CA ALA A 113 -7.68 -15.14 30.68
C ALA A 113 -8.25 -15.37 29.27
N ALA A 114 -9.58 -15.35 29.12
CA ALA A 114 -10.27 -15.46 27.82
C ALA A 114 -10.00 -14.23 26.95
N PHE A 115 -10.07 -13.03 27.52
CA PHE A 115 -9.72 -11.78 26.84
C PHE A 115 -8.25 -11.80 26.41
N LEU A 116 -7.31 -12.19 27.27
CA LEU A 116 -5.89 -12.38 26.93
C LEU A 116 -5.61 -13.56 25.98
N LEU A 117 -6.57 -14.45 25.73
CA LEU A 117 -6.48 -15.48 24.69
C LEU A 117 -6.99 -14.96 23.35
N VAL A 118 -8.00 -14.08 23.36
CA VAL A 118 -8.52 -13.39 22.16
C VAL A 118 -7.58 -12.27 21.71
N ASP A 119 -7.04 -11.48 22.63
CA ASP A 119 -6.03 -10.44 22.36
C ASP A 119 -4.64 -10.99 22.03
N ARG A 120 -4.37 -12.28 22.28
CA ARG A 120 -3.08 -12.87 21.88
C ARG A 120 -2.91 -13.04 20.37
N GLY A 121 -3.99 -12.96 19.59
CA GLY A 121 -3.93 -12.74 18.14
C GLY A 121 -3.97 -11.25 17.74
N GLY A 122 -3.87 -10.33 18.70
CA GLY A 122 -4.45 -8.98 18.59
C GLY A 122 -3.58 -7.87 17.96
N VAL A 123 -2.49 -8.18 17.27
CA VAL A 123 -1.76 -7.14 16.50
C VAL A 123 -1.01 -7.68 15.29
N GLU A 124 -0.59 -8.95 15.30
CA GLU A 124 0.05 -9.58 14.14
C GLU A 124 -0.93 -10.40 13.28
N ASP A 125 -2.08 -10.83 13.83
CA ASP A 125 -3.10 -11.56 13.08
C ASP A 125 -4.27 -10.67 12.61
N SER A 126 -4.20 -9.35 12.78
CA SER A 126 -5.21 -8.45 12.20
C SER A 126 -5.01 -8.37 10.68
N PRO A 127 -6.10 -8.36 9.86
CA PRO A 127 -5.99 -8.20 8.42
C PRO A 127 -5.17 -6.96 8.03
N GLU A 128 -5.36 -5.85 8.74
CA GLU A 128 -4.65 -4.60 8.49
C GLU A 128 -3.15 -4.72 8.77
N ALA A 129 -2.76 -5.45 9.82
CA ALA A 129 -1.35 -5.71 10.11
C ALA A 129 -0.70 -6.59 9.03
N GLN A 130 -1.39 -7.64 8.59
CA GLN A 130 -0.90 -8.50 7.50
C GLN A 130 -0.79 -7.73 6.17
N ILE A 131 -1.76 -6.86 5.86
CA ILE A 131 -1.72 -5.98 4.69
C ILE A 131 -0.51 -5.03 4.80
N ARG A 132 -0.30 -4.40 5.96
CA ARG A 132 0.86 -3.52 6.20
C ARG A 132 2.16 -4.27 5.93
N THR A 133 2.34 -5.45 6.52
CA THR A 133 3.52 -6.29 6.31
C THR A 133 3.71 -6.67 4.84
N THR A 134 2.62 -6.98 4.14
CA THR A 134 2.66 -7.31 2.70
C THR A 134 3.13 -6.14 1.87
N VAL A 135 2.57 -4.94 2.09
CA VAL A 135 2.96 -3.70 1.38
C VAL A 135 4.43 -3.35 1.67
N GLU A 136 4.86 -3.44 2.93
CA GLU A 136 6.25 -3.19 3.31
C GLU A 136 7.21 -4.22 2.69
N SER A 137 6.81 -5.49 2.61
CA SER A 137 7.60 -6.54 1.95
C SER A 137 7.74 -6.29 0.46
N PHE A 138 6.62 -5.99 -0.22
CA PHE A 138 6.59 -5.71 -1.65
C PHE A 138 7.46 -4.49 -2.01
N THR A 139 7.31 -3.40 -1.27
CA THR A 139 8.05 -2.16 -1.51
C THR A 139 9.54 -2.29 -1.21
N ARG A 140 9.91 -3.06 -0.17
CA ARG A 140 11.31 -3.41 0.10
C ARG A 140 11.90 -4.27 -1.03
N ALA A 141 11.11 -5.18 -1.60
CA ALA A 141 11.54 -5.99 -2.73
C ALA A 141 11.78 -5.15 -3.99
N LEU A 142 10.96 -4.13 -4.25
CA LEU A 142 11.21 -3.13 -5.30
C LEU A 142 12.54 -2.41 -5.06
N ALA A 143 12.77 -1.95 -3.83
CA ALA A 143 14.00 -1.26 -3.45
C ALA A 143 15.24 -2.15 -3.63
N ALA A 144 15.17 -3.39 -3.16
CA ALA A 144 16.27 -4.35 -3.19
C ALA A 144 16.50 -5.03 -4.54
N GLY A 145 15.54 -4.92 -5.47
CA GLY A 145 15.58 -5.68 -6.72
C GLY A 145 15.32 -7.17 -6.52
N ASP A 146 14.53 -7.54 -5.51
CA ASP A 146 14.19 -8.93 -5.20
C ASP A 146 12.99 -9.41 -6.02
N LEU A 147 13.27 -9.87 -7.24
CA LEU A 147 12.24 -10.35 -8.16
C LEU A 147 11.52 -11.60 -7.64
N ALA A 148 12.18 -12.45 -6.84
CA ALA A 148 11.53 -13.65 -6.29
C ALA A 148 10.44 -13.25 -5.30
N THR A 149 10.73 -12.30 -4.41
CA THR A 149 9.72 -11.75 -3.50
C THR A 149 8.61 -11.07 -4.28
N LEU A 150 8.91 -10.19 -5.25
CA LEU A 150 7.91 -9.51 -6.08
C LEU A 150 6.96 -10.49 -6.77
N ARG A 151 7.45 -11.59 -7.32
CA ARG A 151 6.63 -12.64 -7.92
C ARG A 151 5.71 -13.32 -6.91
N SER A 152 6.22 -13.61 -5.70
CA SER A 152 5.48 -14.36 -4.68
C SER A 152 4.41 -13.51 -3.96
N THR A 153 4.65 -12.21 -3.78
CA THR A 153 3.75 -11.29 -3.07
C THR A 153 2.79 -10.56 -4.01
N SER A 154 2.83 -10.84 -5.31
CA SER A 154 1.91 -10.25 -6.30
C SER A 154 0.78 -11.20 -6.68
N CYS A 155 -0.33 -10.63 -7.13
CA CYS A 155 -1.48 -11.34 -7.71
C CYS A 155 -1.85 -10.80 -9.10
N GLY A 156 -2.74 -11.51 -9.81
CA GLY A 156 -3.31 -11.07 -11.08
C GLY A 156 -2.28 -10.76 -12.18
N ASP A 157 -2.50 -9.65 -12.88
CA ASP A 157 -1.65 -9.20 -13.98
C ASP A 157 -0.26 -8.77 -13.49
N LEU A 158 -0.15 -8.22 -12.28
CA LEU A 158 1.13 -7.83 -11.68
C LEU A 158 2.02 -9.06 -11.43
N ALA A 159 1.45 -10.16 -10.94
CA ALA A 159 2.17 -11.42 -10.80
C ALA A 159 2.64 -11.98 -12.14
N THR A 160 1.79 -11.88 -13.17
CA THR A 160 2.11 -12.30 -14.54
C THR A 160 3.28 -11.49 -15.10
N PHE A 161 3.25 -10.15 -14.94
CA PHE A 161 4.34 -9.27 -15.33
C PHE A 161 5.68 -9.69 -14.73
N TYR A 162 5.76 -9.85 -13.40
CA TYR A 162 7.02 -10.22 -12.76
C TYR A 162 7.48 -11.65 -13.10
N ARG A 163 6.55 -12.59 -13.30
CA ARG A 163 6.90 -13.97 -13.68
C ARG A 163 7.55 -14.03 -15.06
N ASP A 164 7.03 -13.26 -16.01
CA ASP A 164 7.42 -13.36 -17.42
C ASP A 164 8.72 -12.62 -17.73
N ILE A 165 9.21 -11.74 -16.84
CA ILE A 165 10.51 -11.06 -16.96
C ILE A 165 11.64 -11.99 -16.49
N PRO A 166 12.69 -12.22 -17.30
CA PRO A 166 13.89 -12.95 -16.88
C PRO A 166 14.66 -12.21 -15.76
N ASP A 167 15.26 -12.96 -14.84
CA ASP A 167 15.98 -12.40 -13.68
C ASP A 167 17.10 -11.42 -14.10
N THR A 168 17.84 -11.73 -15.16
CA THR A 168 18.91 -10.87 -15.67
C THR A 168 18.40 -9.55 -16.24
N GLU A 169 17.27 -9.59 -16.95
CA GLU A 169 16.67 -8.39 -17.55
C GLU A 169 16.14 -7.46 -16.45
N PHE A 170 15.48 -8.02 -15.45
CA PHE A 170 15.04 -7.26 -14.29
C PHE A 170 16.22 -6.63 -13.53
N ALA A 171 17.28 -7.39 -13.28
CA ALA A 171 18.46 -6.90 -12.58
C ALA A 171 19.17 -5.76 -13.34
N ASP A 172 19.22 -5.82 -14.67
CA ASP A 172 19.81 -4.76 -15.49
C ASP A 172 18.98 -3.46 -15.43
N VAL A 173 17.66 -3.57 -15.52
CA VAL A 173 16.75 -2.41 -15.39
C VAL A 173 16.78 -1.83 -13.97
N HIS A 174 16.78 -2.70 -12.95
CA HIS A 174 16.86 -2.29 -11.55
C HIS A 174 18.17 -1.52 -11.27
N ARG A 175 19.32 -2.03 -11.73
CA ARG A 175 20.62 -1.34 -11.60
C ARG A 175 20.57 0.08 -12.16
N VAL A 176 20.11 0.24 -13.40
CA VAL A 176 19.99 1.56 -14.03
C VAL A 176 19.04 2.47 -13.26
N SER A 177 17.94 1.91 -12.74
CA SER A 177 16.95 2.66 -11.96
C SER A 177 17.51 3.14 -10.62
N VAL A 178 18.34 2.32 -9.95
CA VAL A 178 19.06 2.71 -8.73
C VAL A 178 20.09 3.80 -9.02
N GLU A 179 20.89 3.65 -10.07
CA GLU A 179 21.90 4.66 -10.47
C GLU A 179 21.26 6.03 -10.77
N GLN A 180 20.06 6.02 -11.33
CA GLN A 180 19.29 7.23 -11.63
C GLN A 180 18.46 7.74 -10.43
N GLY A 181 18.42 7.01 -9.32
CA GLY A 181 17.60 7.36 -8.15
C GLY A 181 16.09 7.30 -8.41
N ASN A 182 15.64 6.52 -9.41
CA ASN A 182 14.25 6.43 -9.85
C ASN A 182 13.43 5.36 -9.12
N ILE A 183 14.05 4.61 -8.20
CA ILE A 183 13.35 3.59 -7.42
C ILE A 183 12.43 4.27 -6.39
N PRO A 184 11.13 3.98 -6.37
CA PRO A 184 10.23 4.51 -5.35
C PRO A 184 10.55 3.99 -3.96
N THR A 185 10.67 4.90 -2.99
CA THR A 185 10.77 4.62 -1.56
C THR A 185 9.48 5.02 -0.88
N VAL A 186 9.03 4.24 0.11
CA VAL A 186 7.81 4.52 0.88
C VAL A 186 8.18 5.19 2.20
N ASP A 187 7.58 6.35 2.46
CA ASP A 187 7.72 7.10 3.71
C ASP A 187 6.76 6.59 4.79
N SER A 188 5.49 6.36 4.41
CA SER A 188 4.42 6.00 5.32
C SER A 188 3.33 5.19 4.62
N ILE A 189 2.62 4.36 5.40
CA ILE A 189 1.35 3.76 5.03
C ILE A 189 0.27 4.51 5.80
N ASP A 190 -0.45 5.37 5.08
CA ASP A 190 -1.37 6.36 5.64
C ASP A 190 -2.73 5.77 5.98
N ALA A 191 -3.21 4.87 5.12
CA ALA A 191 -4.52 4.24 5.28
C ALA A 191 -4.52 2.81 4.73
N ILE A 192 -5.25 1.94 5.42
CA ILE A 192 -5.61 0.61 4.94
C ILE A 192 -7.13 0.52 5.04
N GLN A 193 -7.77 0.19 3.93
CA GLN A 193 -9.21 0.03 3.82
C GLN A 193 -9.52 -1.36 3.32
N VAL A 194 -9.97 -2.23 4.23
CA VAL A 194 -10.51 -3.54 3.87
C VAL A 194 -11.89 -3.31 3.25
N THR A 195 -12.05 -3.70 1.99
CA THR A 195 -13.29 -3.48 1.22
C THR A 195 -14.26 -4.65 1.41
N ASP A 196 -13.72 -5.86 1.48
CA ASP A 196 -14.42 -7.09 1.87
C ASP A 196 -13.43 -8.06 2.55
N ASP A 197 -13.88 -9.26 2.93
CA ASP A 197 -13.07 -10.26 3.63
C ASP A 197 -11.81 -10.71 2.86
N THR A 198 -11.73 -10.40 1.56
CA THR A 198 -10.68 -10.86 0.64
C THR A 198 -10.04 -9.75 -0.18
N THR A 199 -10.49 -8.49 -0.06
CA THR A 199 -9.96 -7.36 -0.83
C THR A 199 -9.70 -6.15 0.06
N ALA A 200 -8.62 -5.44 -0.23
CA ALA A 200 -8.24 -4.24 0.49
C ALA A 200 -7.51 -3.24 -0.40
N ILE A 201 -7.51 -1.99 0.04
CA ILE A 201 -6.79 -0.89 -0.59
C ILE A 201 -5.86 -0.28 0.45
N ALA A 202 -4.56 -0.20 0.15
CA ALA A 202 -3.59 0.48 0.98
C ALA A 202 -3.13 1.77 0.29
N GLN A 203 -3.06 2.87 1.04
CA GLN A 203 -2.49 4.13 0.57
C GLN A 203 -1.15 4.38 1.25
N VAL A 204 -0.15 4.74 0.46
CA VAL A 204 1.20 5.05 0.91
C VAL A 204 1.65 6.41 0.40
N ILE A 205 2.59 7.05 1.08
CA ILE A 205 3.33 8.18 0.53
C ILE A 205 4.67 7.68 0.02
N ALA A 206 4.96 7.97 -1.24
CA ALA A 206 6.22 7.58 -1.87
C ALA A 206 6.95 8.77 -2.49
N HIS A 207 8.27 8.68 -2.52
CA HIS A 207 9.16 9.57 -3.26
C HIS A 207 10.25 8.75 -3.96
N THR A 208 11.16 9.43 -4.65
CA THR A 208 12.35 8.83 -5.25
C THR A 208 13.58 9.63 -4.82
N ASP A 209 14.76 9.02 -4.83
CA ASP A 209 16.01 9.72 -4.49
C ASP A 209 16.35 10.83 -5.49
N ALA A 210 15.91 10.69 -6.75
CA ALA A 210 16.04 11.72 -7.76
C ALA A 210 15.25 12.99 -7.40
N ASN A 211 14.07 12.84 -6.77
CA ASN A 211 13.16 13.93 -6.40
C ASN A 211 12.59 13.72 -4.98
N PRO A 212 13.41 13.89 -3.91
CA PRO A 212 13.01 13.54 -2.55
C PRO A 212 11.94 14.46 -1.94
N ASN A 213 11.74 15.64 -2.54
CA ASN A 213 10.71 16.60 -2.15
C ASN A 213 9.37 16.34 -2.86
N ASP A 214 9.33 15.49 -3.88
CA ASP A 214 8.11 15.16 -4.64
C ASP A 214 7.41 13.94 -4.02
N ARG A 215 6.87 14.15 -2.82
CA ARG A 215 6.13 13.13 -2.06
C ARG A 215 4.70 13.05 -2.57
N SER A 216 4.36 11.90 -3.16
CA SER A 216 3.05 11.68 -3.78
C SER A 216 2.34 10.49 -3.16
N PRO A 217 1.00 10.56 -2.96
CA PRO A 217 0.23 9.40 -2.55
C PRO A 217 0.22 8.36 -3.67
N ARG A 218 0.39 7.09 -3.30
CA ARG A 218 0.25 5.90 -4.14
C ARG A 218 -0.72 4.94 -3.49
N THR A 219 -1.38 4.15 -4.30
CA THR A 219 -2.37 3.18 -3.86
C THR A 219 -1.93 1.80 -4.31
N PHE A 220 -2.10 0.83 -3.43
CA PHE A 220 -1.99 -0.59 -3.73
C PHE A 220 -3.35 -1.23 -3.58
N ASP A 221 -3.76 -1.99 -4.59
CA ASP A 221 -4.90 -2.91 -4.47
C ASP A 221 -4.39 -4.26 -4.01
N LEU A 222 -5.05 -4.85 -3.03
CA LEU A 222 -4.66 -6.12 -2.44
C LEU A 222 -5.79 -7.12 -2.47
N SER A 223 -5.42 -8.39 -2.61
CA SER A 223 -6.35 -9.51 -2.46
C SER A 223 -5.75 -10.61 -1.60
N LEU A 224 -6.60 -11.29 -0.84
CA LEU A 224 -6.26 -12.44 -0.01
C LEU A 224 -6.28 -13.71 -0.88
N ASP A 225 -5.12 -14.34 -1.03
CA ASP A 225 -4.93 -15.61 -1.73
C ASP A 225 -4.58 -16.71 -0.71
N GLY A 226 -5.56 -17.56 -0.40
CA GLY A 226 -5.46 -18.48 0.73
C GLY A 226 -5.40 -17.70 2.05
N ASP A 227 -4.27 -17.81 2.75
CA ASP A 227 -4.02 -17.10 4.02
C ASP A 227 -3.03 -15.93 3.86
N GLN A 228 -2.70 -15.53 2.63
CA GLN A 228 -1.72 -14.49 2.35
C GLN A 228 -2.29 -13.34 1.53
N TRP A 229 -2.17 -12.13 2.05
CA TRP A 229 -2.43 -10.91 1.26
C TRP A 229 -1.35 -10.76 0.18
N LYS A 230 -1.78 -10.33 -1.01
CA LYS A 230 -0.93 -10.08 -2.17
C LYS A 230 -1.31 -8.76 -2.84
N VAL A 231 -0.33 -8.11 -3.46
CA VAL A 231 -0.50 -6.85 -4.21
C VAL A 231 -0.92 -7.16 -5.65
N CYS A 232 -2.03 -6.60 -6.11
CA CYS A 232 -2.58 -6.84 -7.43
C CYS A 232 -2.35 -5.66 -8.40
N SER A 233 -2.25 -4.42 -7.89
CA SER A 233 -1.89 -3.21 -8.64
C SER A 233 -1.32 -2.12 -7.75
#